data_AF-A0A965VCZ8-F1
#
_entry.id   AF-A0A965VCZ8-F1
#
_cell.length_a   1.000
_cell.length_b   1.000
_cell.length_c   1.000
_cell.angle_alpha   90.00
_cell.angle_beta   90.00
_cell.angle_gamma   90.00
#
_symmetry.space_group_name_H-M   'P 1'
#
loop_
_entity.id
_entity.type
_entity.pdbx_description
1 polymer ?
#
loop_
_entity_poly.entity_id
_entity_poly.type
_entity_poly.pdbx_seq_one_letter_code
_entity_poly.pdbx_strand_id
1 'polypeptide(L)'
;MLFDPRRLLLIAGPCSLEGEEVCRAVAGALDALRREHPELLVVFKGSFDKANRTSLAGARGTGLEAGLALLAQVKREHGFPVLTDVHETAQVARVAEVCDVIQIPAFLCRQTDLLLAAAATGRVVNVKKGQFLS
;
A
#
# COMPACT_ATOMS: atom_id res chain seq x y z
N MET A 1 -12.24 -11.86 2.16
CA MET A 1 -11.25 -11.99 1.06
C MET A 1 -11.11 -10.65 0.37
N LEU A 2 -9.90 -10.24 0.01
CA LEU A 2 -9.63 -9.00 -0.74
C LEU A 2 -10.03 -9.09 -2.22
N PHE A 3 -10.34 -10.30 -2.71
CA PHE A 3 -10.89 -10.57 -4.02
C PHE A 3 -12.34 -11.05 -3.89
N ASP A 4 -13.26 -10.38 -4.56
CA ASP A 4 -14.64 -10.82 -4.77
C ASP A 4 -14.98 -10.56 -6.25
N PRO A 5 -15.28 -11.57 -7.06
CA PRO A 5 -15.54 -11.40 -8.50
C PRO A 5 -16.78 -10.56 -8.81
N ARG A 6 -17.63 -10.27 -7.81
CA ARG A 6 -18.83 -9.43 -7.96
C ARG A 6 -18.58 -7.97 -7.59
N ARG A 7 -17.41 -7.64 -7.02
CA ARG A 7 -17.06 -6.30 -6.57
C ARG A 7 -15.83 -5.80 -7.30
N LEU A 8 -15.84 -4.55 -7.71
CA LEU A 8 -14.67 -3.93 -8.32
C LEU A 8 -13.69 -3.52 -7.23
N LEU A 9 -12.45 -4.03 -7.30
CA LEU A 9 -11.38 -3.64 -6.39
C LEU A 9 -10.87 -2.24 -6.76
N LEU A 10 -10.98 -1.30 -5.81
CA LEU A 10 -10.42 0.05 -5.92
C LEU A 10 -9.28 0.21 -4.91
N ILE A 11 -8.06 0.36 -5.41
CA ILE A 11 -6.88 0.71 -4.60
C ILE A 11 -6.64 2.21 -4.74
N ALA A 12 -6.85 2.96 -3.66
CA ALA A 12 -6.76 4.42 -3.69
C ALA A 12 -6.17 4.99 -2.40
N GLY A 13 -5.56 6.16 -2.50
CA GLY A 13 -4.95 6.86 -1.37
C GLY A 13 -3.86 7.82 -1.82
N PRO A 14 -3.19 8.53 -0.89
CA PRO A 14 -2.12 9.46 -1.24
C PRO A 14 -0.90 8.72 -1.81
N CYS A 15 -0.13 9.39 -2.67
CA CYS A 15 1.05 8.77 -3.27
C CYS A 15 2.11 8.42 -2.20
N SER A 16 2.38 9.36 -1.30
CA SER A 16 3.27 9.25 -0.14
C SER A 16 2.47 9.48 1.14
N LEU A 17 2.85 8.83 2.22
CA LEU A 17 2.29 9.08 3.55
C LEU A 17 3.00 10.30 4.14
N GLU A 18 2.38 11.48 4.00
CA GLU A 18 2.96 12.78 4.36
C GLU A 18 2.62 13.21 5.79
N GLY A 19 1.51 12.72 6.33
CA GLY A 19 1.05 13.03 7.69
C GLY A 19 -0.39 12.60 7.91
N GLU A 20 -0.85 12.75 9.16
CA GLU A 20 -2.21 12.34 9.56
C GLU A 20 -3.31 13.12 8.85
N GLU A 21 -3.15 14.43 8.67
CA GLU A 21 -4.16 15.29 8.05
C GLU A 21 -4.53 14.82 6.64
N VAL A 22 -3.52 14.61 5.78
CA VAL A 22 -3.71 14.10 4.42
C VAL A 22 -4.32 12.69 4.44
N CYS A 23 -3.85 11.81 5.34
CA CYS A 23 -4.37 10.45 5.42
C CYS A 23 -5.85 10.43 5.82
N ARG A 24 -6.24 11.23 6.83
CA ARG A 24 -7.63 11.35 7.29
C ARG A 24 -8.54 11.97 6.23
N ALA A 25 -8.10 13.03 5.57
CA ALA A 25 -8.87 13.68 4.52
C ALA A 25 -9.17 12.71 3.37
N VAL A 26 -8.15 11.99 2.89
CA VAL A 26 -8.33 11.01 1.81
C VAL A 26 -9.16 9.81 2.27
N ALA A 27 -8.92 9.29 3.47
CA ALA A 27 -9.70 8.18 4.02
C ALA A 27 -11.18 8.54 4.16
N GLY A 28 -11.49 9.75 4.62
CA GLY A 28 -12.86 10.28 4.71
C GLY A 28 -13.55 10.36 3.34
N ALA A 29 -12.85 10.83 2.31
CA ALA A 29 -13.38 10.86 0.95
C ALA A 29 -13.67 9.45 0.40
N LEU A 30 -12.76 8.50 0.64
CA LEU A 30 -12.97 7.08 0.27
C LEU A 30 -14.12 6.44 1.06
N ASP A 31 -14.36 6.91 2.28
CA ASP A 31 -15.46 6.49 3.14
C ASP A 31 -16.82 6.90 2.57
N ALA A 32 -16.92 8.15 2.09
CA ALA A 32 -18.10 8.63 1.37
C ALA A 32 -18.30 7.81 0.09
N LEU A 33 -17.23 7.65 -0.71
CA LEU A 33 -17.29 6.90 -1.97
C LEU A 33 -17.76 5.45 -1.78
N ARG A 34 -17.26 4.72 -0.78
CA ARG A 34 -17.68 3.33 -0.53
C ARG A 34 -19.13 3.21 -0.04
N ARG A 35 -19.68 4.26 0.59
CA ARG A 35 -21.09 4.28 1.03
C ARG A 35 -22.02 4.50 -0.16
N GLU A 36 -21.61 5.34 -1.10
CA GLU A 36 -22.34 5.60 -2.34
C GLU A 36 -22.24 4.43 -3.33
N HIS A 37 -21.11 3.72 -3.32
CA HIS A 37 -20.81 2.63 -4.25
C HIS A 37 -20.49 1.30 -3.53
N PRO A 38 -21.50 0.58 -3.03
CA PRO A 38 -21.30 -0.69 -2.30
C PRO A 38 -20.66 -1.79 -3.15
N GLU A 39 -20.72 -1.70 -4.48
CA GLU A 39 -20.05 -2.56 -5.44
C GLU A 39 -18.52 -2.41 -5.42
N LEU A 40 -17.98 -1.33 -4.85
CA LEU A 40 -16.54 -1.13 -4.72
C LEU A 40 -16.00 -1.84 -3.49
N LEU A 41 -14.89 -2.56 -3.64
CA LEU A 41 -14.05 -3.02 -2.55
C LEU A 41 -12.85 -2.08 -2.45
N VAL A 42 -12.85 -1.18 -1.47
CA VAL A 42 -11.82 -0.15 -1.33
C VAL A 42 -10.67 -0.62 -0.44
N VAL A 43 -9.44 -0.47 -0.93
CA VAL A 43 -8.19 -0.68 -0.20
C VAL A 43 -7.43 0.64 -0.12
N PHE A 44 -7.11 1.07 1.09
CA PHE A 44 -6.36 2.31 1.29
C PHE A 44 -4.87 2.08 1.01
N LYS A 45 -4.28 2.91 0.15
CA LYS A 45 -2.88 2.81 -0.25
C LYS A 45 -2.10 4.06 0.12
N GLY A 46 -0.91 3.88 0.68
CA GLY A 46 0.08 4.94 0.84
C GLY A 46 1.50 4.38 0.89
N SER A 47 2.49 5.09 0.33
CA SER A 47 3.90 4.67 0.40
C SER A 47 4.58 5.35 1.58
N PHE A 48 5.25 4.59 2.45
CA PHE A 48 6.08 5.16 3.53
C PHE A 48 7.41 5.72 3.02
N ASP A 49 7.88 5.22 1.87
CA ASP A 49 9.12 5.60 1.22
C ASP A 49 8.94 5.66 -0.31
N LYS A 50 9.57 6.63 -0.97
CA LYS A 50 9.74 6.74 -2.41
C LYS A 50 11.20 6.39 -2.72
N ALA A 51 11.57 5.11 -2.66
CA ALA A 51 12.97 4.68 -2.73
C ALA A 51 13.65 4.85 -4.11
N ASN A 52 12.88 5.21 -5.14
CA ASN A 52 13.33 5.28 -6.53
C ASN A 52 13.12 6.67 -7.15
N ARG A 53 13.27 7.73 -6.36
CA ARG A 53 13.23 9.12 -6.86
C ARG A 53 14.41 9.36 -7.82
N THR A 54 14.16 10.15 -8.87
CA THR A 54 15.20 10.58 -9.82
C THR A 54 16.22 11.54 -9.18
N SER A 55 15.81 12.33 -8.20
CA SER A 55 16.67 13.28 -7.49
C SER A 55 16.89 12.86 -6.04
N LEU A 56 18.14 12.90 -5.59
CA LEU A 56 18.55 12.62 -4.21
C LEU A 56 17.96 13.62 -3.20
N ALA A 57 17.72 14.86 -3.62
CA ALA A 57 17.12 15.89 -2.76
C ALA A 57 15.59 15.75 -2.64
N GLY A 58 14.98 14.79 -3.34
CA GLY A 58 13.53 14.58 -3.30
C GLY A 58 13.07 13.99 -1.97
N ALA A 59 12.00 14.56 -1.39
CA ALA A 59 11.37 14.03 -0.18
C ALA A 59 10.96 12.56 -0.37
N ARG A 60 11.38 11.68 0.54
CA ARG A 60 11.15 10.25 0.41
C ARG A 60 9.90 9.75 1.14
N GLY A 61 9.38 10.49 2.10
CA GLY A 61 8.21 10.11 2.89
C GLY A 61 8.51 10.10 4.37
N THR A 62 7.60 9.53 5.15
CA THR A 62 7.66 9.50 6.62
C THR A 62 8.61 8.42 7.18
N GLY A 63 9.06 7.48 6.35
CA GLY A 63 9.86 6.34 6.78
C GLY A 63 8.98 5.20 7.33
N LEU A 64 9.59 4.01 7.49
CA LEU A 64 8.85 2.76 7.73
C LEU A 64 7.95 2.83 8.97
N GLU A 65 8.49 3.13 10.15
CA GLU A 65 7.72 3.08 11.40
C GLU A 65 6.58 4.11 11.43
N ALA A 66 6.86 5.37 11.10
CA ALA A 66 5.84 6.42 11.07
C ALA A 66 4.79 6.17 9.99
N GLY A 67 5.19 5.71 8.80
CA GLY A 67 4.25 5.36 7.73
C GLY A 67 3.34 4.19 8.11
N LEU A 68 3.88 3.16 8.77
CA LEU A 68 3.07 2.04 9.26
C LEU A 68 2.11 2.45 10.40
N ALA A 69 2.52 3.38 11.26
CA ALA A 69 1.62 3.93 12.28
C ALA A 69 0.42 4.66 11.65
N LEU A 70 0.65 5.45 10.59
CA LEU A 70 -0.41 6.12 9.83
C LEU A 70 -1.38 5.11 9.17
N LEU A 71 -0.85 4.06 8.53
CA LEU A 71 -1.71 3.03 7.92
C LEU A 71 -2.50 2.25 8.97
N ALA A 72 -1.87 1.91 10.10
CA ALA A 72 -2.56 1.25 11.21
C ALA A 72 -3.69 2.12 11.77
N GLN A 73 -3.49 3.44 11.84
CA GLN A 73 -4.52 4.38 12.25
C GLN A 73 -5.69 4.41 11.27
N VAL A 74 -5.43 4.57 9.96
CA VAL A 74 -6.48 4.54 8.93
C VAL A 74 -7.27 3.22 9.00
N LYS A 75 -6.58 2.09 9.19
CA LYS A 75 -7.21 0.78 9.35
C LYS A 75 -8.13 0.72 10.57
N ARG A 76 -7.69 1.24 11.73
CA ARG A 76 -8.50 1.26 12.96
C ARG A 76 -9.72 2.17 12.85
N GLU A 77 -9.56 3.35 12.28
CA GLU A 77 -10.60 4.39 12.31
C GLU A 77 -11.65 4.20 11.21
N HIS A 78 -11.24 3.74 10.03
CA HIS A 78 -12.13 3.62 8.87
C HIS A 78 -12.44 2.16 8.50
N GLY A 79 -11.67 1.19 9.02
CA GLY A 79 -11.86 -0.23 8.72
C GLY A 79 -11.45 -0.62 7.30
N PHE A 80 -10.66 0.20 6.61
CA PHE A 80 -10.10 -0.17 5.30
C PHE A 80 -9.04 -1.27 5.46
N PRO A 81 -8.99 -2.27 4.56
CA PRO A 81 -7.76 -2.98 4.30
C PRO A 81 -6.70 -1.99 3.80
N VAL A 82 -5.44 -2.19 4.19
CA VAL A 82 -4.36 -1.25 3.85
C VAL A 82 -3.24 -1.92 3.06
N LEU A 83 -2.63 -1.12 2.18
CA LEU A 83 -1.60 -1.53 1.24
C LEU A 83 -0.43 -0.54 1.24
N THR A 84 0.78 -1.05 1.30
CA THR A 84 2.00 -0.28 1.03
C THR A 84 2.99 -1.07 0.19
N ASP A 85 3.95 -0.38 -0.44
CA ASP A 85 5.04 -1.00 -1.19
C ASP A 85 6.29 -1.20 -0.34
N VAL A 86 6.97 -2.34 -0.57
CA VAL A 86 8.27 -2.68 0.00
C VAL A 86 9.37 -2.54 -1.05
N HIS A 87 10.57 -2.19 -0.61
CA HIS A 87 11.73 -1.94 -1.45
C HIS A 87 12.87 -2.94 -1.18
N GLU A 88 12.88 -3.57 -0.01
CA GLU A 88 13.87 -4.55 0.43
C GLU A 88 13.21 -5.65 1.27
N THR A 89 13.82 -6.84 1.32
CA THR A 89 13.28 -8.00 2.05
C THR A 89 13.14 -7.76 3.55
N ALA A 90 14.06 -7.00 4.15
CA ALA A 90 14.03 -6.66 5.58
C ALA A 90 12.78 -5.89 6.01
N GLN A 91 12.12 -5.19 5.08
CA GLN A 91 10.91 -4.40 5.36
C GLN A 91 9.66 -5.28 5.45
N VAL A 92 9.68 -6.46 4.81
CA VAL A 92 8.50 -7.29 4.53
C VAL A 92 7.79 -7.73 5.80
N ALA A 93 8.52 -8.29 6.77
CA ALA A 93 7.93 -8.81 8.01
C ALA A 93 7.17 -7.71 8.77
N ARG A 94 7.82 -6.56 8.94
CA ARG A 94 7.22 -5.42 9.65
C ARG A 94 6.01 -4.83 8.91
N VAL A 95 6.08 -4.74 7.59
CA VAL A 95 4.93 -4.31 6.77
C VAL A 95 3.77 -5.30 6.89
N ALA A 96 4.04 -6.59 6.92
CA ALA A 96 3.02 -7.64 7.01
C ALA A 96 2.28 -7.68 8.35
N GLU A 97 2.85 -7.12 9.42
CA GLU A 97 2.15 -6.99 10.71
C GLU A 97 0.95 -6.04 10.61
N VAL A 98 1.03 -5.02 9.75
CA VAL A 98 0.01 -3.98 9.60
C VAL A 98 -0.84 -4.16 8.34
N CYS A 99 -0.18 -4.39 7.21
CA CYS A 99 -0.80 -4.34 5.89
C CYS A 99 -1.46 -5.67 5.50
N ASP A 100 -2.61 -5.55 4.84
CA ASP A 100 -3.34 -6.69 4.27
C ASP A 100 -2.81 -7.06 2.88
N VAL A 101 -2.22 -6.07 2.20
CA VAL A 101 -1.60 -6.22 0.88
C VAL A 101 -0.17 -5.66 0.89
N ILE A 102 0.78 -6.44 0.38
CA ILE A 102 2.16 -6.03 0.15
C ILE A 102 2.32 -5.78 -1.34
N GLN A 103 2.76 -4.58 -1.71
CA GLN A 103 2.96 -4.21 -3.11
C GLN A 103 4.43 -4.27 -3.51
N ILE A 104 4.70 -4.86 -4.67
CA ILE A 104 6.03 -4.90 -5.27
C ILE A 104 6.13 -3.79 -6.33
N PRO A 105 7.07 -2.84 -6.21
CA PRO A 105 7.30 -1.81 -7.21
C PRO A 105 7.63 -2.38 -8.59
N ALA A 106 7.29 -1.65 -9.65
CA ALA A 106 7.47 -2.11 -11.03
C ALA A 106 8.93 -2.45 -11.36
N PHE A 107 9.89 -1.64 -10.91
CA PHE A 107 11.32 -1.92 -11.11
C PHE A 107 11.82 -3.14 -10.34
N LEU A 108 11.10 -3.58 -9.30
CA LEU A 108 11.46 -4.69 -8.44
C LEU A 108 10.66 -5.97 -8.75
N CYS A 109 9.83 -5.97 -9.79
CA CYS A 109 8.95 -7.10 -10.13
C CYS A 109 9.68 -8.40 -10.52
N ARG A 110 11.02 -8.36 -10.70
CA ARG A 110 11.89 -9.50 -11.01
C ARG A 110 12.84 -9.87 -9.86
N GLN A 111 12.71 -9.24 -8.70
CA GLN A 111 13.53 -9.55 -7.53
C GLN A 111 12.95 -10.77 -6.82
N THR A 112 13.45 -11.96 -7.18
CA THR A 112 12.94 -13.25 -6.69
C THR A 112 12.86 -13.29 -5.16
N ASP A 113 13.91 -12.86 -4.47
CA ASP A 113 13.96 -12.90 -3.00
C ASP A 113 12.91 -11.99 -2.36
N LEU A 114 12.65 -10.82 -2.95
CA LEU A 114 11.61 -9.90 -2.47
C LEU A 114 10.21 -10.49 -2.68
N LEU A 115 9.98 -11.15 -3.82
CA LEU A 115 8.72 -11.83 -4.12
C LEU A 115 8.49 -13.02 -3.17
N LEU A 116 9.50 -13.85 -2.94
CA LEU A 116 9.44 -14.98 -2.02
C LEU A 116 9.20 -14.51 -0.58
N ALA A 117 9.92 -13.48 -0.14
CA ALA A 117 9.72 -12.89 1.18
C ALA A 117 8.28 -12.39 1.35
N ALA A 118 7.75 -11.62 0.37
CA ALA A 118 6.38 -11.11 0.43
C ALA A 118 5.34 -12.25 0.44
N ALA A 119 5.52 -13.27 -0.40
CA ALA A 119 4.63 -14.43 -0.46
C ALA A 119 4.63 -15.25 0.85
N ALA A 120 5.79 -15.40 1.50
CA ALA A 120 5.93 -16.15 2.74
C ALA A 120 5.14 -15.55 3.91
N THR A 121 4.73 -14.29 3.83
CA THR A 121 3.93 -13.62 4.87
C THR A 121 2.48 -14.08 4.94
N GLY A 122 1.97 -14.75 3.90
CA GLY A 122 0.55 -15.08 3.76
C GLY A 122 -0.37 -13.88 3.50
N ARG A 123 0.19 -12.66 3.33
CA ARG A 123 -0.56 -11.48 2.88
C ARG A 123 -0.81 -11.54 1.38
N VAL A 124 -1.78 -10.76 0.90
CA VAL A 124 -1.99 -10.60 -0.54
C VAL A 124 -0.79 -9.86 -1.13
N VAL A 125 -0.32 -10.29 -2.30
CA VAL A 125 0.80 -9.64 -3.00
C VAL A 125 0.27 -8.95 -4.26
N ASN A 126 0.48 -7.64 -4.36
CA ASN A 126 0.15 -6.84 -5.54
C ASN A 126 1.44 -6.51 -6.32
N VAL A 127 1.70 -7.20 -7.43
CA VAL A 127 2.91 -6.97 -8.24
C VAL A 127 2.62 -5.97 -9.34
N LYS A 128 3.32 -4.82 -9.32
CA LYS A 128 3.27 -3.90 -10.47
C LYS A 128 4.07 -4.49 -11.62
N LYS A 129 3.46 -4.63 -12.80
CA LYS A 129 4.15 -5.07 -14.00
C LYS A 129 5.27 -4.08 -14.34
N GLY A 130 6.51 -4.58 -14.43
CA GLY A 130 7.66 -3.81 -14.89
C GLY A 130 7.42 -3.24 -16.28
N GLN A 131 7.83 -2.00 -16.49
CA GLN A 131 7.70 -1.32 -17.79
C GLN A 131 8.53 -2.01 -18.88
N PHE A 132 9.55 -2.77 -18.49
CA PHE A 132 10.42 -3.57 -19.35
C PHE A 132 9.92 -5.01 -19.59
N LEU A 133 8.76 -5.39 -19.02
CA LEU A 133 8.17 -6.71 -19.26
C LEU A 133 7.16 -6.66 -20.41
N SER A 134 7.37 -7.54 -21.39
CA SER A 134 6.49 -7.81 -22.53
C SER A 134 5.30 -8.66 -22.13
#